data_AF-A0A423WHQ7-F1
#
_entry.id   AF-A0A423WHQ7-F1
#
_cell.length_a   1.000
_cell.length_b   1.000
_cell.length_c   1.000
_cell.angle_alpha   90.00
_cell.angle_beta   90.00
_cell.angle_gamma   90.00
#
_symmetry.space_group_name_H-M   'P 1'
#
loop_
_entity.id
_entity.type
_entity.pdbx_description
1 polymer ?
#
loop_
_entity_poly.entity_id
_entity_poly.type
_entity_poly.pdbx_seq_one_letter_code
_entity_poly.pdbx_strand_id
1 'polypeptide(L)'
;MNMRSLSVASRLVRPTFRVSAIRAPIPRRFASSEPQQPSPLTEFYKDFTRPVAKVLLMAMFTYQLAYWGWVKLEQDEITAEREGEIAKLEAEVKSLTHKASSA
;
A
#
# COMPACT_ATOMS: atom_id res chain seq x y z
N MET A 1 44.11 25.43 73.89
CA MET A 1 43.54 25.86 72.59
C MET A 1 43.41 24.62 71.70
N ASN A 2 42.33 24.56 70.93
CA ASN A 2 41.94 23.59 69.90
C ASN A 2 40.95 22.49 70.32
N MET A 3 39.83 22.56 69.61
CA MET A 3 38.50 22.09 69.93
C MET A 3 38.23 20.70 69.36
N ARG A 4 37.34 19.98 70.06
CA ARG A 4 36.72 18.72 69.66
C ARG A 4 35.92 18.90 68.37
N SER A 5 35.94 17.89 67.49
CA SER A 5 34.77 17.62 66.65
C SER A 5 34.63 16.11 66.45
N LEU A 6 33.63 15.54 67.11
CA LEU A 6 33.16 14.16 66.96
C LEU A 6 32.26 14.14 65.72
N SER A 7 32.66 13.41 64.68
CA SER A 7 31.83 13.26 63.48
C SER A 7 30.67 12.30 63.78
N VAL A 8 29.46 12.86 63.84
CA VAL A 8 28.21 12.14 64.06
C VAL A 8 27.82 11.42 62.76
N ALA A 9 27.81 10.10 62.80
CA ALA A 9 27.38 9.25 61.69
C ALA A 9 25.84 9.25 61.57
N SER A 10 25.30 10.14 60.75
CA SER A 10 23.88 10.16 60.39
C SER A 10 23.60 9.09 59.34
N ARG A 11 23.17 7.90 59.77
CA ARG A 11 22.64 6.86 58.88
C ARG A 11 21.29 7.33 58.34
N LEU A 12 21.27 7.82 57.10
CA LEU A 12 20.04 8.05 56.36
C LEU A 12 19.40 6.68 56.03
N VAL A 13 18.35 6.34 56.76
CA VAL A 13 17.46 5.23 56.45
C VAL A 13 16.71 5.60 55.17
N ARG A 14 17.13 5.02 54.04
CA ARG A 14 16.45 5.16 52.75
C ARG A 14 15.26 4.19 52.74
N PRO A 15 13.99 4.66 52.69
CA PRO A 15 12.86 3.75 52.57
C PRO A 15 12.88 3.17 51.15
N THR A 16 13.15 1.87 51.05
CA THR A 16 13.05 1.14 49.79
C THR A 16 11.58 0.86 49.50
N PHE A 17 10.94 1.68 48.69
CA PHE A 17 9.71 1.27 48.01
C PHE A 17 10.09 0.24 46.95
N ARG A 18 9.75 -1.04 47.17
CA ARG A 18 9.85 -2.06 46.13
C ARG A 18 8.73 -1.84 45.13
N VAL A 19 9.05 -1.19 44.02
CA VAL A 19 8.20 -1.24 42.82
C VAL A 19 8.25 -2.68 42.33
N SER A 20 7.09 -3.34 42.31
CA SER A 20 6.94 -4.68 41.72
C SER A 20 7.37 -4.58 40.25
N ALA A 21 8.42 -5.30 39.88
CA ALA A 21 8.93 -5.28 38.52
C ALA A 21 7.89 -5.90 37.58
N ILE A 22 7.24 -5.08 36.75
CA ILE A 22 6.46 -5.55 35.61
C ILE A 22 7.46 -6.27 34.68
N ARG A 23 7.29 -7.58 34.51
CA ARG A 23 8.10 -8.41 33.64
C ARG A 23 7.96 -7.89 32.21
N ALA A 24 9.00 -7.24 31.70
CA ALA A 24 9.06 -6.83 30.30
C ALA A 24 8.99 -8.07 29.38
N PRO A 25 8.24 -8.03 28.28
CA PRO A 25 8.22 -9.12 27.32
C PRO A 25 9.60 -9.25 26.65
N ILE A 26 10.12 -10.48 26.62
CA ILE A 26 11.37 -10.81 25.93
C ILE A 26 11.14 -10.61 24.42
N PRO A 27 11.91 -9.74 23.74
CA PRO A 27 11.81 -9.63 22.29
C PRO A 27 12.31 -10.93 21.65
N ARG A 28 11.41 -11.67 20.98
CA ARG A 28 11.81 -12.79 20.13
C ARG A 28 12.53 -12.22 18.90
N ARG A 29 13.86 -12.26 18.89
CA ARG A 29 14.64 -12.04 17.66
C ARG A 29 14.44 -13.25 16.75
N PHE A 30 13.83 -13.03 15.59
CA PHE A 30 13.85 -14.01 14.50
C PHE A 30 15.30 -14.14 14.01
N ALA A 31 15.80 -15.37 13.88
CA ALA A 31 17.18 -15.67 13.49
C ALA A 31 17.51 -15.30 12.02
N SER A 32 16.62 -14.61 11.31
CA SER A 32 16.83 -14.12 9.93
C SER A 32 17.21 -12.63 9.87
N SER A 33 17.42 -11.98 11.01
CA SER A 33 17.78 -10.56 11.10
C SER A 33 19.26 -10.35 11.42
N GLU A 34 20.18 -10.98 10.68
CA GLU A 34 21.47 -10.34 10.50
C GLU A 34 21.27 -9.18 9.51
N PRO A 35 21.76 -7.96 9.79
CA PRO A 35 21.79 -6.91 8.78
C PRO A 35 22.75 -7.38 7.70
N GLN A 36 22.22 -8.06 6.68
CA GLN A 36 22.97 -8.45 5.51
C GLN A 36 23.49 -7.15 4.91
N GLN A 37 24.82 -6.97 4.98
CA GLN A 37 25.45 -5.76 4.48
C GLN A 37 24.99 -5.56 3.03
N PRO A 38 24.39 -4.41 2.70
CA PRO A 38 23.86 -4.20 1.36
C PRO A 38 25.02 -4.38 0.39
N SER A 39 24.87 -5.29 -0.57
CA SER A 39 25.91 -5.45 -1.58
C SER A 39 26.03 -4.12 -2.36
N PRO A 40 27.23 -3.70 -2.76
CA PRO A 40 27.41 -2.45 -3.50
C PRO A 40 26.51 -2.32 -4.75
N LEU A 41 26.17 -3.45 -5.37
CA LEU A 41 25.22 -3.52 -6.49
C LEU A 41 23.79 -3.23 -6.06
N THR A 42 23.36 -3.71 -4.88
CA THR A 42 22.03 -3.45 -4.34
C THR A 42 21.82 -1.95 -4.08
N GLU A 43 22.85 -1.24 -3.61
CA GLU A 43 22.78 0.21 -3.42
C GLU A 43 22.67 0.96 -4.75
N PHE A 44 23.46 0.57 -5.76
CA PHE A 44 23.38 1.17 -7.09
C PHE A 44 21.98 1.07 -7.71
N TYR A 45 21.34 -0.11 -7.67
CA TYR A 45 19.97 -0.27 -8.18
C TYR A 45 18.93 0.48 -7.35
N LYS A 46 19.18 0.63 -6.04
CA LYS A 46 18.31 1.39 -5.15
C LYS A 46 18.33 2.89 -5.44
N ASP A 47 19.48 3.43 -5.80
CA ASP A 47 19.66 4.87 -5.93
C ASP A 47 19.42 5.36 -7.36
N PHE A 48 19.87 4.59 -8.36
CA PHE A 48 19.79 5.02 -9.76
C PHE A 48 18.63 4.38 -10.52
N THR A 49 18.35 3.10 -10.28
CA THR A 49 17.36 2.38 -11.08
C THR A 49 15.94 2.54 -10.56
N ARG A 50 15.74 2.58 -9.23
CA ARG A 50 14.41 2.79 -8.63
C ARG A 50 13.71 4.08 -9.10
N PRO A 51 14.36 5.26 -9.08
CA PRO A 51 13.71 6.48 -9.56
C PRO A 51 13.37 6.42 -11.05
N VAL A 52 14.30 5.93 -11.88
CA VAL A 52 14.10 5.80 -13.33
C VAL A 52 12.97 4.84 -13.64
N ALA A 53 12.95 3.66 -13.03
CA ALA A 53 11.88 2.69 -13.19
C ALA A 53 10.54 3.27 -12.73
N LYS A 54 10.51 4.02 -11.62
CA LYS A 54 9.28 4.65 -11.13
C LYS A 54 8.71 5.65 -12.14
N VAL A 55 9.56 6.52 -12.70
CA VAL A 55 9.12 7.50 -13.71
C VAL A 55 8.71 6.80 -15.00
N LEU A 56 9.48 5.82 -15.47
CA LEU A 56 9.16 5.07 -16.68
C LEU A 56 7.81 4.35 -16.55
N LEU A 57 7.57 3.66 -15.43
CA LEU A 57 6.31 2.96 -15.18
C LEU A 57 5.14 3.94 -15.05
N MET A 58 5.33 5.05 -14.34
CA MET A 58 4.30 6.10 -14.24
C MET A 58 3.99 6.73 -15.59
N ALA A 59 5.02 7.07 -16.37
CA ALA A 59 4.85 7.64 -17.71
C ALA A 59 4.12 6.68 -18.64
N MET A 60 4.52 5.40 -18.64
CA MET A 60 3.86 4.36 -19.41
C MET A 60 2.39 4.23 -18.98
N PHE A 61 2.13 4.15 -17.67
CA PHE A 61 0.78 4.04 -17.13
C PHE A 61 -0.09 5.25 -17.49
N THR A 62 0.43 6.48 -17.37
CA THR A 62 -0.29 7.70 -17.76
C THR A 62 -0.61 7.71 -19.25
N TYR A 63 0.32 7.29 -20.11
CA TYR A 63 0.08 7.15 -21.54
C TYR A 63 -0.99 6.10 -21.82
N GLN A 64 -0.94 4.93 -21.16
CA GLN A 64 -1.95 3.89 -21.33
C GLN A 64 -3.34 4.38 -20.92
N LEU A 65 -3.45 5.10 -19.79
CA LEU A 65 -4.74 5.65 -19.35
C LEU A 65 -5.27 6.71 -20.31
N ALA A 66 -4.40 7.58 -20.83
CA ALA A 66 -4.81 8.59 -21.80
C ALA A 66 -5.29 7.95 -23.11
N TYR A 67 -4.55 6.97 -23.63
CA TYR A 67 -4.94 6.24 -24.83
C TYR A 67 -6.21 5.41 -24.61
N TRP A 68 -6.32 4.71 -23.49
CA TRP A 68 -7.53 3.98 -23.13
C TRP A 68 -8.73 4.92 -23.01
N GLY A 69 -8.57 6.06 -22.35
CA GLY A 69 -9.62 7.09 -22.25
C GLY A 69 -10.05 7.61 -23.61
N TRP A 70 -9.10 7.85 -24.51
CA TRP A 70 -9.38 8.24 -25.90
C TRP A 70 -10.22 7.19 -26.63
N VAL A 71 -9.76 5.94 -26.66
CA VAL A 71 -10.45 4.84 -27.36
C VAL A 71 -11.83 4.57 -26.75
N LYS A 72 -11.97 4.70 -25.43
CA LYS A 72 -13.22 4.45 -24.72
C LYS A 72 -14.26 5.54 -25.02
N LEU A 73 -13.85 6.80 -25.15
CA LEU A 73 -14.73 7.88 -25.60
C LEU A 73 -15.23 7.66 -27.03
N GLU A 74 -14.38 7.19 -27.94
CA GLU A 74 -14.80 6.84 -29.30
C GLU A 74 -15.77 5.65 -29.33
N GLN A 75 -15.56 4.67 -28.45
CA GLN A 75 -16.46 3.51 -28.36
C GLN A 75 -17.81 3.83 -27.75
N ASP A 76 -17.90 4.77 -26.80
CA ASP A 76 -19.17 5.10 -26.14
C ASP A 76 -20.24 5.61 -27.13
N GLU A 77 -19.84 6.35 -28.19
CA GLU A 77 -20.77 6.77 -29.25
C GLU A 77 -21.18 5.59 -30.14
N ILE A 78 -20.23 4.74 -30.52
CA ILE A 78 -20.47 3.61 -31.42
C ILE A 78 -21.34 2.55 -30.73
N THR A 79 -21.11 2.26 -29.46
CA THR A 79 -21.86 1.26 -28.72
C THR A 79 -23.33 1.66 -28.57
N ALA A 80 -23.62 2.94 -28.30
CA ALA A 80 -25.00 3.41 -28.18
C ALA A 80 -25.79 3.26 -29.49
N GLU A 81 -25.16 3.53 -30.64
CA GLU A 81 -25.80 3.36 -31.95
C GLU A 81 -26.06 1.88 -32.26
N ARG A 82 -25.08 1.01 -32.01
CA ARG A 82 -25.19 -0.43 -32.26
C ARG A 82 -26.21 -1.10 -31.36
N GLU A 83 -26.29 -0.71 -30.09
CA GLU A 83 -27.32 -1.20 -29.18
C GLU A 83 -28.73 -0.80 -29.64
N GLY A 84 -28.89 0.42 -30.19
CA GLY A 84 -30.13 0.87 -30.79
C GLY A 84 -30.53 0.07 -32.04
N GLU A 85 -29.57 -0.22 -32.92
CA GLU A 85 -29.80 -1.08 -34.10
C GLU A 85 -30.21 -2.50 -33.70
N ILE A 86 -29.53 -3.10 -32.72
CA ILE A 86 -29.85 -4.44 -32.22
C ILE A 86 -31.26 -4.47 -31.64
N ALA A 87 -31.63 -3.50 -30.79
CA ALA A 87 -32.96 -3.43 -30.20
C ALA A 87 -34.07 -3.31 -31.27
N LYS A 88 -33.82 -2.55 -32.33
CA LYS A 88 -34.75 -2.44 -33.47
C LYS A 88 -34.89 -3.76 -34.22
N LEU A 89 -33.77 -4.42 -34.52
CA LEU A 89 -33.76 -5.70 -35.21
C LEU A 89 -34.45 -6.80 -34.39
N GLU A 90 -34.23 -6.83 -33.07
CA GLU A 90 -34.92 -7.77 -32.18
C GLU A 90 -36.43 -7.55 -32.15
N ALA A 91 -36.89 -6.29 -32.17
CA ALA A 91 -38.30 -5.96 -32.24
C ALA A 91 -38.94 -6.40 -33.57
N GLU A 92 -38.22 -6.20 -34.68
CA GLU A 92 -38.67 -6.63 -36.00
C GLU A 92 -38.75 -8.15 -36.11
N VAL A 93 -37.72 -8.87 -35.64
CA VAL A 93 -37.73 -10.35 -35.57
C VAL A 93 -38.91 -10.84 -34.73
N LYS A 94 -39.12 -10.30 -33.52
CA LYS A 94 -40.28 -10.68 -32.69
C LYS A 94 -41.60 -10.47 -33.41
N SER A 95 -41.76 -9.35 -34.11
CA SER A 95 -42.99 -9.05 -34.86
C SER A 95 -43.23 -10.03 -36.00
N LEU A 96 -42.17 -10.41 -36.73
CA LEU A 96 -42.23 -11.34 -37.85
C LEU A 96 -42.46 -12.78 -37.36
N THR A 97 -41.77 -13.21 -36.29
CA THR A 97 -42.00 -14.53 -35.68
C THR A 97 -43.43 -14.64 -35.13
N HIS A 98 -43.94 -13.60 -34.48
CA HIS A 98 -45.33 -13.59 -34.00
C HIS A 98 -46.32 -13.67 -35.17
N LYS A 99 -46.10 -12.90 -36.24
CA LYS A 99 -46.93 -12.91 -37.44
C LYS A 99 -46.91 -14.27 -38.16
N ALA A 100 -45.72 -14.88 -38.27
CA ALA A 100 -45.54 -16.20 -38.88
C ALA A 100 -46.11 -17.34 -38.01
N SER A 101 -46.13 -17.20 -36.69
CA SER A 101 -46.76 -18.18 -35.78
C SER A 101 -48.28 -18.05 -35.68
N SER A 102 -48.84 -16.92 -36.10
CA SER A 102 -50.28 -16.65 -36.11
C SER A 102 -50.97 -16.91 -37.47
N ALA A 103 -50.19 -17.33 -38.48
CA ALA A 103 -50.64 -17.74 -39.81
C ALA A 103 -50.62 -19.26 -39.92
#